data_AF-A0A4C1YRI9-F1
#
_entry.id   AF-A0A4C1YRI9-F1
#
_cell.length_a   1.000
_cell.length_b   1.000
_cell.length_c   1.000
_cell.angle_alpha   90.00
_cell.angle_beta   90.00
_cell.angle_gamma   90.00
#
_symmetry.space_group_name_H-M   'P 1'
#
loop_
_entity.id
_entity.type
_entity.pdbx_description
1 polymer ?
#
loop_
_entity_poly.entity_id
_entity_poly.type
_entity_poly.pdbx_seq_one_letter_code
_entity_poly.pdbx_strand_id
1 'polypeptide(L)'
;MGPSDGGRPIPIRKITNWKRVSTALEEIDTPSLNSIPNDIASTDEIDFAIGALTNHVRTVVEESEREVPASSNCRKFPPDILESIRAKNADMRRVAISLLSTDPARELSTPVKARVWESK
;
A
#
# COMPACT_ATOMS: atom_id res chain seq x y z
N MET A 1 -19.12 -37.90 -25.43
CA MET A 1 -17.91 -37.10 -25.17
C MET A 1 -18.37 -35.66 -24.95
N GLY A 2 -18.21 -35.11 -23.74
CA GLY A 2 -18.64 -33.75 -23.43
C GLY A 2 -17.73 -32.70 -24.08
N PRO A 3 -18.19 -31.45 -24.25
CA PRO A 3 -17.37 -30.39 -24.82
C PRO A 3 -16.16 -30.17 -23.92
N SER A 4 -14.97 -30.19 -24.51
CA SER A 4 -13.75 -29.84 -23.78
C SER A 4 -13.94 -28.43 -23.23
N ASP A 5 -13.96 -28.31 -21.90
CA ASP A 5 -14.08 -27.04 -21.19
C ASP A 5 -13.03 -26.09 -21.75
N GLY A 6 -13.47 -25.17 -22.60
CA GLY A 6 -12.61 -24.30 -23.39
C GLY A 6 -11.83 -23.42 -22.42
N GLY A 7 -10.56 -23.78 -22.19
CA GLY A 7 -9.71 -23.21 -21.17
C GLY A 7 -9.83 -21.69 -21.10
N ARG A 8 -10.55 -21.21 -20.09
CA ARG A 8 -10.77 -19.79 -19.85
C ARG A 8 -9.39 -19.11 -19.74
N PRO A 9 -9.12 -18.01 -20.47
CA PRO A 9 -7.85 -17.32 -20.37
C PRO A 9 -7.56 -16.96 -18.91
N ILE A 10 -6.38 -17.36 -18.42
CA ILE A 10 -5.93 -16.98 -17.09
C ILE A 10 -5.79 -15.46 -17.11
N PRO A 11 -6.50 -14.71 -16.26
CA PRO A 11 -6.38 -13.26 -16.26
C PRO A 11 -4.93 -12.90 -15.93
N ILE A 12 -4.33 -11.95 -16.65
CA ILE A 12 -2.97 -11.47 -16.40
C ILE A 12 -3.08 -10.11 -15.71
N ARG A 13 -2.25 -9.88 -14.69
CA ARG A 13 -2.15 -8.59 -14.00
C ARG A 13 -0.74 -8.05 -14.12
N LYS A 14 -0.62 -6.76 -14.41
CA LYS A 14 0.64 -6.02 -14.33
C LYS A 14 0.95 -5.71 -12.86
N ILE A 15 2.15 -6.10 -12.44
CA ILE A 15 2.66 -5.80 -11.10
C ILE A 15 4.01 -5.12 -11.28
N THR A 16 4.18 -3.97 -10.65
CA THR A 16 5.45 -3.24 -10.62
C THR A 16 6.35 -3.80 -9.51
N ASN A 17 7.59 -4.12 -9.83
CA ASN A 17 8.60 -4.47 -8.83
C ASN A 17 9.23 -3.19 -8.26
N TRP A 18 8.69 -2.70 -7.14
CA TRP A 18 9.16 -1.49 -6.48
C TRP A 18 10.64 -1.53 -6.05
N LYS A 19 11.20 -2.72 -5.75
CA LYS A 19 12.62 -2.82 -5.41
C LYS A 19 13.52 -2.54 -6.62
N ARG A 20 13.10 -3.01 -7.82
CA ARG A 20 13.79 -2.68 -9.08
C ARG A 20 13.66 -1.20 -9.41
N VAL A 21 12.47 -0.61 -9.22
CA VAL A 21 12.25 0.84 -9.38
C VAL A 21 13.20 1.62 -8.48
N SER A 22 13.31 1.29 -7.19
CA SER A 22 14.24 1.98 -6.26
C SER A 22 15.70 1.87 -6.70
N THR A 23 16.12 0.69 -7.16
CA THR A 23 17.51 0.46 -7.60
C THR A 23 17.83 1.26 -8.87
N ALA A 24 16.90 1.26 -9.84
CA ALA A 24 17.07 1.98 -11.09
C ALA A 24 17.00 3.51 -10.91
N LEU A 25 16.23 4.01 -9.94
CA LEU A 25 16.21 5.44 -9.60
C LEU A 25 17.43 5.90 -8.79
N GLU A 26 18.11 5.00 -8.09
CA GLU A 26 19.38 5.29 -7.41
C GLU A 26 20.54 5.43 -8.42
N GLU A 27 20.39 4.81 -9.60
CA GLU A 27 21.33 4.93 -10.72
C GLU A 27 21.12 6.26 -11.46
N ILE A 28 21.81 7.31 -10.97
CA ILE A 28 21.71 8.67 -11.50
C ILE A 28 22.43 8.87 -12.84
N ASP A 29 23.25 7.92 -13.30
CA ASP A 29 24.13 8.09 -14.48
C ASP A 29 23.40 7.79 -15.81
N THR A 30 22.09 8.06 -15.85
CA THR A 30 21.27 7.82 -17.04
C THR A 30 21.34 9.00 -18.02
N PRO A 31 21.52 8.76 -19.33
CA PRO A 31 21.69 9.83 -20.32
C PRO A 31 20.56 10.86 -20.34
N SER A 32 19.33 10.49 -19.98
CA SER A 32 18.17 11.38 -19.97
C SER A 32 18.24 12.45 -18.88
N LEU A 33 18.88 12.15 -17.75
CA LEU A 33 19.03 13.09 -16.62
C LEU A 33 20.31 13.92 -16.74
N ASN A 34 21.33 13.41 -17.44
CA ASN A 34 22.59 14.11 -17.70
C ASN A 34 22.44 15.37 -18.59
N SER A 35 21.33 15.49 -19.31
CA SER A 35 20.97 16.66 -20.10
C SER A 35 20.24 17.76 -19.31
N ILE A 36 19.90 17.54 -18.04
CA ILE A 36 19.26 18.54 -17.18
C ILE A 36 20.36 19.45 -16.61
N PRO A 37 20.28 20.78 -16.80
CA PRO A 37 21.26 21.70 -16.24
C PRO A 37 21.16 21.75 -14.71
N ASN A 38 22.30 21.86 -14.04
CA ASN A 38 22.37 21.95 -12.57
C ASN A 38 21.83 23.29 -12.03
N ASP A 39 21.86 24.34 -12.85
CA ASP A 39 21.29 25.64 -12.54
C ASP A 39 20.10 25.87 -13.46
N ILE A 40 18.93 26.14 -12.88
CA ILE A 40 17.67 26.32 -13.60
C ILE A 40 17.25 27.77 -13.39
N ALA A 41 17.39 28.59 -14.42
CA ALA A 41 17.16 30.03 -14.35
C ALA A 41 15.89 30.46 -15.09
N SER A 42 15.46 29.68 -16.08
CA SER A 42 14.32 30.00 -16.94
C SER A 42 13.15 29.02 -16.78
N THR A 43 11.94 29.50 -17.10
CA THR A 43 10.73 28.67 -17.11
C THR A 43 10.82 27.53 -18.13
N ASP A 44 11.45 27.77 -19.28
CA ASP A 44 11.62 26.75 -20.32
C ASP A 44 12.52 25.59 -19.82
N GLU A 45 13.55 25.89 -19.04
CA GLU A 45 14.40 24.88 -18.39
C GLU A 45 13.65 24.12 -17.28
N ILE A 46 12.75 24.79 -16.55
CA ILE A 46 11.87 24.13 -15.56
C ILE A 46 10.97 23.11 -16.28
N ASP A 47 10.29 23.53 -17.35
CA ASP A 47 9.39 22.67 -18.11
C ASP A 47 10.15 21.49 -18.74
N PHE A 48 11.35 21.74 -19.26
CA PHE A 48 12.24 20.71 -19.78
C PHE A 48 12.66 19.71 -18.69
N ALA A 49 13.11 20.18 -17.53
CA ALA A 49 13.54 19.33 -16.43
C ALA A 49 12.40 18.46 -15.88
N ILE A 50 11.20 19.04 -15.74
CA ILE A 50 9.98 18.30 -15.36
C ILE A 50 9.67 17.22 -16.40
N GLY A 51 9.73 17.55 -17.69
CA GLY A 51 9.51 16.61 -18.78
C GLY A 51 10.51 15.45 -18.77
N ALA A 52 11.80 15.76 -18.64
CA ALA A 52 12.89 14.79 -18.60
C ALA A 52 12.75 13.83 -17.40
N LEU A 53 12.51 14.36 -16.20
CA LEU A 53 12.33 13.55 -14.99
C LEU A 53 11.07 12.67 -15.09
N THR A 54 9.96 13.24 -15.56
CA THR A 54 8.68 12.50 -15.70
C THR A 54 8.82 11.34 -16.67
N ASN A 55 9.49 11.57 -17.81
CA ASN A 55 9.73 10.51 -18.79
C ASN A 55 10.64 9.43 -18.22
N HIS A 56 11.72 9.80 -17.53
CA HIS A 56 12.63 8.84 -16.89
C HIS A 56 11.89 7.96 -15.86
N VAL A 57 11.13 8.57 -14.94
CA VAL A 57 10.34 7.82 -13.95
C VAL A 57 9.32 6.90 -14.62
N ARG A 58 8.65 7.36 -15.68
CA ARG A 58 7.72 6.53 -16.47
C ARG A 58 8.43 5.31 -17.04
N THR A 59 9.57 5.49 -17.70
CA THR A 59 10.34 4.40 -18.28
C THR A 59 10.80 3.40 -17.23
N VAL A 60 11.36 3.86 -16.10
CA VAL A 60 11.80 2.97 -15.01
C VAL A 60 10.65 2.16 -14.44
N VAL A 61 9.47 2.76 -14.28
CA VAL A 61 8.27 2.07 -13.81
C VAL A 61 7.84 1.01 -14.83
N GLU A 62 7.76 1.36 -16.11
CA GLU A 62 7.38 0.47 -17.21
C GLU A 62 8.34 -0.72 -17.34
N GLU A 63 9.66 -0.51 -17.31
CA GLU A 63 10.67 -1.58 -17.35
C GLU A 63 10.69 -2.48 -16.10
N SER A 64 10.16 -1.94 -15.00
CA SER A 64 9.99 -2.65 -13.73
C SER A 64 8.64 -3.36 -13.62
N GLU A 65 7.73 -3.15 -14.58
CA GLU A 65 6.50 -3.93 -14.70
C GLU A 65 6.83 -5.36 -15.11
N ARG A 66 6.03 -6.29 -14.58
CA ARG A 66 5.98 -7.65 -15.12
C ARG A 66 4.55 -8.13 -15.14
N GLU A 67 4.27 -8.97 -16.11
CA GLU A 67 3.01 -9.68 -16.21
C GLU A 67 3.03 -10.89 -15.30
N VAL A 68 2.04 -10.97 -14.42
CA VAL A 68 1.89 -12.09 -13.50
C VAL A 68 0.48 -12.66 -13.69
N PRO A 69 0.32 -13.99 -13.78
CA PRO A 69 -1.01 -14.59 -13.75
C PRO A 69 -1.77 -14.07 -12.54
N ALA A 70 -3.00 -13.61 -12.70
CA ALA A 70 -3.85 -13.14 -11.59
C ALA A 70 -4.15 -14.25 -10.58
N SER A 71 -4.00 -15.51 -11.00
CA SER A 71 -4.03 -16.70 -10.14
C SER A 71 -2.68 -17.04 -9.52
N SER A 72 -1.63 -16.21 -9.69
CA SER A 72 -0.37 -16.33 -8.97
C SER A 72 -0.70 -16.16 -7.50
N ASN A 73 -0.99 -17.30 -6.90
CA ASN A 73 -1.63 -17.47 -5.61
C ASN A 73 -1.18 -16.38 -4.66
N CYS A 74 -2.15 -15.57 -4.21
CA CYS A 74 -2.25 -15.25 -2.79
C CYS A 74 -1.83 -16.53 -2.06
N ARG A 75 -0.55 -16.63 -1.65
CA ARG A 75 -0.04 -17.86 -1.05
C ARG A 75 -1.00 -18.13 0.09
N LYS A 76 -1.78 -19.21 -0.02
CA LYS A 76 -2.54 -19.69 1.13
C LYS A 76 -1.45 -20.03 2.13
N PHE A 77 -1.23 -19.09 3.05
CA PHE A 77 -0.32 -19.31 4.13
C PHE A 77 -0.78 -20.59 4.82
N PRO A 78 0.15 -21.48 5.21
CA PRO A 78 -0.23 -22.64 5.99
C PRO A 78 -1.02 -22.19 7.24
N PRO A 79 -1.90 -23.05 7.77
CA PRO A 79 -2.88 -22.67 8.78
C PRO A 79 -2.28 -21.97 10.01
N ASP A 80 -1.07 -22.34 10.38
CA ASP A 80 -0.26 -21.80 11.48
C ASP A 80 0.07 -20.30 11.30
N ILE A 81 0.46 -19.88 10.10
CA ILE A 81 0.76 -18.47 9.80
C ILE A 81 -0.55 -17.65 9.77
N LEU A 82 -1.64 -18.22 9.24
CA LEU A 82 -2.94 -17.55 9.25
C LEU A 82 -3.48 -17.37 10.67
N GLU A 83 -3.32 -18.38 11.53
CA GLU A 83 -3.69 -18.32 12.93
C GLU A 83 -2.89 -17.27 13.67
N SER A 84 -1.57 -17.19 13.43
CA SER A 84 -0.69 -16.18 13.99
C SER A 84 -1.09 -14.75 13.60
N ILE A 85 -1.43 -14.52 12.33
CA ILE A 85 -1.92 -13.21 11.85
C ILE A 85 -3.25 -12.85 12.52
N ARG A 86 -4.16 -13.83 12.66
CA ARG A 86 -5.46 -13.62 13.28
C ARG A 86 -5.33 -13.29 14.77
N ALA A 87 -4.48 -14.01 15.50
CA ALA A 87 -4.22 -13.77 16.91
C ALA A 87 -3.64 -12.36 17.13
N LYS A 88 -2.61 -11.98 16.36
CA LYS A 88 -2.00 -10.65 16.47
C LYS A 88 -3.00 -9.53 16.17
N ASN A 89 -3.83 -9.70 15.15
CA ASN A 89 -4.87 -8.72 14.82
C ASN A 89 -5.95 -8.63 15.91
N ALA A 90 -6.27 -9.72 16.60
CA ALA A 90 -7.21 -9.73 17.71
C ALA A 90 -6.64 -8.97 18.92
N ASP A 91 -5.36 -9.17 19.25
CA ASP A 91 -4.70 -8.44 20.35
C ASP A 91 -4.58 -6.95 20.05
N MET A 92 -4.21 -6.58 18.82
CA MET A 92 -4.18 -5.17 18.41
C MET A 92 -5.56 -4.50 18.55
N ARG A 93 -6.64 -5.21 18.20
CA ARG A 93 -8.01 -4.70 18.41
C ARG A 93 -8.34 -4.55 19.89
N ARG A 94 -7.93 -5.49 20.74
CA ARG A 94 -8.12 -5.39 22.20
C ARG A 94 -7.35 -4.20 22.78
N VAL A 95 -6.10 -4.01 22.38
CA VAL A 95 -5.28 -2.85 22.79
C VAL A 95 -5.92 -1.56 22.31
N ALA A 96 -6.37 -1.48 21.05
CA ALA A 96 -7.06 -0.31 20.53
C ALA A 96 -8.36 0.01 21.29
N ILE A 97 -9.15 -1.01 21.65
CA ILE A 97 -10.36 -0.86 22.47
C ILE A 97 -9.99 -0.40 23.88
N SER A 98 -8.94 -0.97 24.48
CA SER A 98 -8.46 -0.56 25.80
C SER A 98 -8.00 0.89 25.80
N LEU A 99 -7.21 1.30 24.81
CA LEU A 99 -6.76 2.69 24.66
C LEU A 99 -7.92 3.66 24.44
N LEU A 100 -8.97 3.23 23.73
CA LEU A 100 -10.20 4.01 23.55
C LEU A 100 -11.07 4.08 24.84
N SER A 101 -10.97 3.07 25.70
CA SER A 101 -11.66 3.03 26.99
C SER A 101 -10.87 3.74 28.11
N THR A 102 -9.55 3.87 27.96
CA THR A 102 -8.64 4.59 28.85
C THR A 102 -8.41 6.03 28.34
N ASP A 103 -9.42 6.62 27.71
CA ASP A 103 -9.49 8.07 27.53
C ASP A 103 -10.08 8.67 28.82
N PRO A 104 -9.31 9.42 29.63
CA PRO A 104 -9.79 10.04 30.87
C PRO A 104 -11.00 10.96 30.65
N ALA A 105 -11.24 11.43 29.42
CA ALA A 105 -12.39 12.26 29.09
C ALA A 105 -13.73 11.50 29.13
N ARG A 106 -13.73 10.16 29.01
CA ARG A 106 -14.95 9.33 29.15
C ARG A 106 -15.28 8.97 30.59
N GLU A 107 -14.34 9.09 31.53
CA GLU A 107 -14.55 8.77 32.94
C GLU A 107 -15.50 9.76 33.64
N LEU A 108 -15.74 10.94 33.04
CA LEU A 108 -16.70 11.93 33.52
C LEU A 108 -18.12 11.76 32.95
N SER A 109 -18.37 10.73 32.13
CA SER A 109 -19.66 10.51 31.44
C SER A 109 -20.54 9.41 32.06
N THR A 110 -20.27 8.91 33.25
CA THR A 110 -21.32 8.18 34.00
C THR A 110 -22.22 9.20 34.71
N PRO A 111 -23.47 9.40 34.29
CA PRO A 111 -24.37 10.30 34.97
C PRO A 111 -24.70 9.75 36.36
N VAL A 112 -24.60 10.65 37.33
CA VAL A 112 -25.25 10.63 38.64
C VAL A 112 -26.76 10.39 38.48
N LYS A 113 -27.19 9.16 38.17
CA LYS A 113 -28.61 8.78 38.06
C LYS A 113 -28.97 7.50 38.82
N ALA A 114 -28.20 7.16 39.85
CA ALA A 114 -28.57 6.13 40.82
C ALA A 114 -28.99 6.72 42.19
N ARG A 115 -29.65 7.90 42.21
CA ARG A 115 -30.21 8.50 43.44
C ARG A 115 -31.63 9.06 43.26
N VAL A 116 -32.55 8.34 42.60
CA VAL A 116 -33.97 8.76 42.43
C VAL A 116 -34.96 7.61 42.62
N TRP A 117 -34.72 6.62 43.50
CA TRP A 117 -35.74 5.60 43.82
C TRP A 117 -35.75 5.12 45.29
N GLU A 118 -35.47 6.02 46.24
CA GLU A 118 -35.72 5.76 47.66
C GLU A 118 -36.44 6.97 48.28
N SER A 119 -37.73 7.09 47.97
CA SER A 119 -38.73 7.81 48.76
C SER A 119 -40.12 7.34 48.32
N LYS A 120 -40.61 6.28 48.97
CA LYS A 120 -42.02 6.16 49.33
C LYS A 120 -42.15 5.34 50.60
#